data_AF-A0AAN8IIL3-F1
#
_entry.id   AF-A0AAN8IIL3-F1
#
_cell.length_a   1.000
_cell.length_b   1.000
_cell.length_c   1.000
_cell.angle_alpha   90.00
_cell.angle_beta   90.00
_cell.angle_gamma   90.00
#
_symmetry.space_group_name_H-M   'P 1'
#
loop_
_entity.id
_entity.type
_entity.pdbx_description
1 polymer ?
#
loop_
_entity_poly.entity_id
_entity_poly.type
_entity_poly.pdbx_seq_one_letter_code
_entity_poly.pdbx_strand_id
1 'polypeptide(L)'
;MVEEICHICDDRATGKHYGAISCDGCKGFFRRSIRKRHNYVSYDCGKVKTWRIEDDRRATLDDVGKSIHQQLVLLVEWAKSLPQFIHLSMDDQAALLKATAAQIIILGVAYRSLSLENSICLANDTLIPKEHAANIGDIKENAKETSQTFFSCVVGRIIDELVLPMRRLGVDLCEYVALKAILFFNPVARDVTDSNAVESARIACLRAIERR
;
A
#
# COMPACT_ATOMS: atom_id res chain seq x y z
N MET A 1 44.07 4.81 14.94
CA MET A 1 42.72 5.26 15.30
C MET A 1 41.80 4.08 15.06
N VAL A 2 41.08 3.61 16.07
CA VAL A 2 40.10 2.52 15.91
C VAL A 2 38.96 3.09 15.07
N GLU A 3 38.69 2.49 13.91
CA GLU A 3 37.54 2.88 13.11
C GLU A 3 36.27 2.37 13.81
N GLU A 4 35.44 3.28 14.29
CA GLU A 4 34.15 2.92 14.87
C GLU A 4 33.16 2.55 13.77
N ILE A 5 32.31 1.58 14.07
CA ILE A 5 31.29 1.06 13.15
C ILE A 5 29.92 1.64 13.52
N CYS A 6 29.10 1.92 12.51
CA CYS A 6 27.73 2.38 12.68
C CYS A 6 26.88 1.30 13.36
N HIS A 7 26.35 1.56 14.55
CA HIS A 7 25.54 0.60 15.30
C HIS A 7 24.16 0.27 14.66
N ILE A 8 23.85 0.84 13.49
CA ILE A 8 22.56 0.70 12.81
C ILE A 8 22.66 -0.17 11.56
N CYS A 9 23.75 -0.04 10.79
CA CYS A 9 23.89 -0.70 9.48
C CYS A 9 25.28 -1.27 9.23
N ASP A 10 26.16 -1.25 10.24
CA ASP A 10 27.52 -1.78 10.21
C ASP A 10 28.47 -1.14 9.18
N ASP A 11 28.10 0.01 8.59
CA ASP A 11 28.98 0.83 7.75
C ASP A 11 29.96 1.68 8.61
N ARG A 12 30.97 2.29 7.99
CA ARG A 12 31.95 3.14 8.68
C ARG A 12 31.26 4.31 9.38
N ALA A 13 31.41 4.41 10.70
CA ALA A 13 30.83 5.52 11.45
C ALA A 13 31.59 6.81 11.16
N THR A 14 30.83 7.91 11.11
CA THR A 14 31.40 9.26 11.00
C THR A 14 31.37 10.01 12.34
N GLY A 15 30.88 9.34 13.39
CA GLY A 15 30.83 9.84 14.76
C GLY A 15 29.46 9.62 15.41
N LYS A 16 29.22 10.32 16.52
CA LYS A 16 27.97 10.25 17.27
C LYS A 16 26.93 11.21 16.70
N HIS A 17 25.80 10.69 16.22
CA HIS A 17 24.68 11.47 15.70
C HIS A 17 23.39 11.08 16.46
N TYR A 18 22.68 12.07 16.98
CA TYR A 18 21.42 11.87 17.74
C TYR A 18 21.53 10.85 18.90
N GLY A 19 22.70 10.77 19.53
CA GLY A 19 22.92 9.92 20.70
C GLY A 19 23.53 8.53 20.42
N ALA A 20 23.67 8.12 19.16
CA ALA A 20 24.27 6.84 18.76
C ALA A 20 25.45 7.03 17.80
N ILE A 21 26.42 6.11 17.80
CA ILE A 21 27.50 6.06 16.80
C ILE A 21 26.90 5.63 15.45
N SER A 22 27.00 6.47 14.42
CA SER A 22 26.39 6.19 13.11
C SER A 22 27.17 6.74 11.91
N CYS A 23 26.90 6.20 10.72
CA CYS A 23 27.41 6.75 9.45
C CYS A 23 26.58 7.96 8.99
N ASP A 24 27.06 8.70 7.98
CA ASP A 24 26.31 9.84 7.39
C ASP A 24 25.01 9.40 6.71
N GLY A 25 24.92 8.15 6.25
CA GLY A 25 23.70 7.55 5.70
C GLY A 25 22.58 7.47 6.74
N CYS A 26 22.84 6.79 7.88
CA CYS A 26 21.89 6.64 8.98
C CYS A 26 21.54 7.98 9.65
N LYS A 27 22.53 8.87 9.82
CA LYS A 27 22.32 10.25 10.28
C LYS A 27 21.39 11.02 9.34
N GLY A 28 21.65 10.97 8.03
CA GLY A 28 20.85 11.64 7.01
C GLY A 28 19.43 11.11 6.95
N PHE A 29 19.28 9.77 7.03
CA PHE A 29 18.00 9.10 7.11
C PHE A 29 17.21 9.57 8.34
N PHE A 30 17.78 9.43 9.54
CA PHE A 30 17.13 9.83 10.79
C PHE A 30 16.75 11.32 10.79
N ARG A 31 17.64 12.22 10.32
CA ARG A 31 17.36 13.65 10.17
C ARG A 31 16.16 13.93 9.26
N ARG A 32 16.06 13.23 8.13
CA ARG A 32 14.93 13.35 7.19
C ARG A 32 13.64 12.81 7.82
N SER A 33 13.74 11.77 8.64
CA SER A 33 12.60 11.18 9.34
C SER A 33 12.07 12.02 10.50
N ILE A 34 12.92 12.69 11.27
CA ILE A 34 12.50 13.52 12.42
C ILE A 34 12.10 14.95 12.05
N ARG A 35 12.71 15.58 11.03
CA ARG A 35 12.37 16.95 10.60
C ARG A 35 11.01 17.01 9.89
N LYS A 36 10.56 15.91 9.28
CA LYS A 36 9.20 15.77 8.76
C LYS A 36 8.26 15.27 9.86
N ARG A 37 7.95 16.13 10.85
CA ARG A 37 6.86 15.89 11.82
C ARG A 37 5.45 16.04 11.21
N HIS A 38 5.33 16.31 9.91
CA HIS A 38 4.13 16.11 9.10
C HIS A 38 4.57 15.51 7.76
N ASN A 39 3.85 14.50 7.28
CA ASN A 39 4.05 13.84 5.98
C ASN A 39 5.27 12.91 5.88
N TYR A 40 5.45 12.03 6.87
CA TYR A 40 5.94 10.70 6.51
C TYR A 40 4.94 10.14 5.52
N VAL A 41 5.41 9.77 4.33
CA VAL A 41 4.70 8.88 3.43
C VAL A 41 4.19 7.74 4.31
N SER A 42 2.89 7.74 4.57
CA SER A 42 2.24 6.59 5.20
C SER A 42 2.38 5.50 4.17
N TYR A 43 3.30 4.56 4.40
CA TYR A 43 3.44 3.33 3.64
C TYR A 43 2.19 2.49 3.85
N ASP A 44 1.05 2.94 3.34
CA ASP A 44 -0.27 2.31 3.44
C ASP A 44 -0.48 1.50 4.73
N CYS A 45 -0.06 2.02 5.89
CA CYS A 45 -0.09 1.26 7.14
C CYS A 45 -1.40 1.53 7.89
N GLY A 46 -2.45 1.91 7.15
CA GLY A 46 -3.77 2.18 7.69
C GLY A 46 -3.72 2.97 8.99
N LYS A 47 -3.03 4.13 9.04
CA LYS A 47 -3.29 5.06 10.13
C LYS A 47 -4.77 5.37 10.06
N VAL A 48 -5.54 4.72 10.93
CA VAL A 48 -6.97 4.86 11.04
C VAL A 48 -7.22 6.31 11.43
N LYS A 49 -7.37 7.17 10.42
CA LYS A 49 -7.81 8.54 10.63
C LYS A 49 -9.27 8.43 11.09
N THR A 50 -9.64 9.11 12.16
CA THR A 50 -11.05 9.34 12.47
C THR A 50 -11.63 10.20 11.35
N TRP A 51 -12.50 9.60 10.54
CA TRP A 51 -13.10 10.26 9.40
C TRP A 51 -14.39 10.95 9.84
N ARG A 52 -14.50 12.25 9.57
CA ARG A 52 -15.80 12.94 9.51
C ARG A 52 -16.20 13.01 8.05
N ILE A 53 -17.39 12.51 7.72
CA ILE A 53 -17.96 12.62 6.38
C ILE A 53 -18.46 14.06 6.24
N GLU A 54 -17.58 14.94 5.78
CA GLU A 54 -17.91 16.30 5.36
C GLU A 54 -18.06 16.29 3.83
N ASP A 55 -19.00 17.06 3.27
CA ASP A 55 -19.32 17.02 1.83
C ASP A 55 -18.12 17.35 0.92
N ASP A 56 -17.17 18.15 1.43
CA ASP A 56 -15.92 18.52 0.73
C ASP A 56 -14.97 17.33 0.47
N ARG A 57 -15.28 16.16 1.03
CA ARG A 57 -14.44 14.96 0.89
C ARG A 57 -15.01 13.91 -0.05
N ARG A 58 -16.14 14.14 -0.69
CA ARG A 58 -16.73 13.19 -1.64
C ARG A 58 -15.88 13.10 -2.91
N ALA A 59 -15.50 11.89 -3.29
CA ALA A 59 -14.67 11.68 -4.47
C ALA A 59 -15.46 11.87 -5.77
N THR A 60 -14.78 12.42 -6.77
CA THR A 60 -15.18 12.42 -8.18
C THR A 60 -14.47 11.29 -8.93
N LEU A 61 -14.80 11.11 -10.23
CA LEU A 61 -14.08 10.16 -11.08
C LEU A 61 -12.59 10.56 -11.26
N ASP A 62 -12.29 11.85 -11.31
CA ASP A 62 -10.93 12.37 -11.39
C ASP A 62 -10.13 12.04 -10.12
N ASP A 63 -10.76 12.12 -8.95
CA ASP A 63 -10.15 11.71 -7.67
C ASP A 63 -9.82 10.21 -7.64
N VAL A 64 -10.69 9.37 -8.19
CA VAL A 64 -10.42 7.93 -8.36
C VAL A 64 -9.18 7.71 -9.23
N GLY A 65 -9.11 8.38 -10.39
CA GLY A 65 -7.97 8.31 -11.29
C GLY A 65 -6.67 8.76 -10.62
N LYS A 66 -6.70 9.90 -9.92
CA LYS A 66 -5.57 10.44 -9.15
C LYS A 66 -5.13 9.48 -8.04
N SER A 67 -6.07 8.91 -7.30
CA SER A 67 -5.79 7.93 -6.25
C SER A 67 -5.11 6.67 -6.82
N ILE A 68 -5.58 6.15 -7.96
CA ILE A 68 -4.97 4.99 -8.62
C ILE A 68 -3.55 5.32 -9.05
N HIS A 69 -3.34 6.47 -9.72
CA HIS A 69 -2.01 6.89 -10.15
C HIS A 69 -1.03 7.01 -8.98
N GLN A 70 -1.45 7.67 -7.89
CA GLN A 70 -0.67 7.80 -6.66
C GLN A 70 -0.31 6.43 -6.08
N GLN A 71 -1.27 5.50 -6.02
CA GLN A 71 -1.02 4.17 -5.46
C GLN A 71 -0.09 3.32 -6.34
N LEU A 72 -0.11 3.48 -7.66
CA LEU A 72 0.83 2.80 -8.55
C LEU A 72 2.28 3.25 -8.29
N VAL A 73 2.51 4.54 -8.11
CA VAL A 73 3.83 5.08 -7.75
C VAL A 73 4.29 4.52 -6.40
N LEU A 74 3.42 4.59 -5.39
CA LEU A 74 3.70 4.08 -4.04
C LEU A 74 3.93 2.57 -4.02
N LEU A 75 3.25 1.80 -4.87
CA LEU A 75 3.46 0.36 -5.01
C LEU A 75 4.88 0.05 -5.50
N VAL A 76 5.36 0.76 -6.52
CA VAL A 76 6.72 0.58 -7.05
C VAL A 76 7.76 0.96 -5.99
N GLU A 77 7.56 2.06 -5.28
CA GLU A 77 8.45 2.48 -4.18
C GLU A 77 8.47 1.46 -3.04
N TRP A 78 7.30 0.95 -2.64
CA TRP A 78 7.19 -0.10 -1.62
C TRP A 78 7.89 -1.39 -2.08
N ALA A 79 7.66 -1.85 -3.31
CA ALA A 79 8.29 -3.05 -3.84
C ALA A 79 9.82 -2.95 -3.82
N LYS A 80 10.37 -1.82 -4.29
CA LYS A 80 11.81 -1.54 -4.26
C LYS A 80 12.42 -1.46 -2.86
N SER A 81 11.60 -1.24 -1.84
CA SER A 81 12.08 -1.25 -0.45
C SER A 81 12.25 -2.66 0.14
N LEU A 82 11.74 -3.69 -0.54
CA LEU A 82 11.84 -5.08 -0.09
C LEU A 82 13.13 -5.72 -0.60
N PRO A 83 14.02 -6.22 0.28
CA PRO A 83 15.23 -6.92 -0.13
C PRO A 83 14.92 -8.11 -1.07
N GLN A 84 13.85 -8.84 -0.78
CA GLN A 84 13.45 -10.01 -1.56
C GLN A 84 13.04 -9.66 -3.00
N PHE A 85 12.51 -8.45 -3.24
CA PHE A 85 12.07 -8.03 -4.57
C PHE A 85 13.24 -7.58 -5.44
N ILE A 86 14.16 -6.78 -4.89
CA ILE A 86 15.30 -6.24 -5.66
C ILE A 86 16.30 -7.31 -6.10
N HIS A 87 16.25 -8.50 -5.48
CA HIS A 87 17.05 -9.66 -5.88
C HIS A 87 16.43 -10.50 -7.00
N LEU A 88 15.17 -10.26 -7.36
CA LEU A 88 14.53 -10.90 -8.51
C LEU A 88 15.04 -10.28 -9.82
N SER A 89 14.90 -11.01 -10.92
CA SER A 89 15.19 -10.48 -12.25
C SER A 89 14.33 -9.25 -12.57
N MET A 90 14.82 -8.35 -13.42
CA MET A 90 14.04 -7.16 -13.81
C MET A 90 12.73 -7.54 -14.54
N ASP A 91 12.73 -8.65 -15.27
CA ASP A 91 11.55 -9.17 -15.95
C ASP A 91 10.51 -9.66 -14.93
N ASP A 92 10.91 -10.43 -13.92
CA ASP A 92 10.02 -10.89 -12.85
C ASP A 92 9.51 -9.72 -12.00
N GLN A 93 10.37 -8.74 -11.69
CA GLN A 93 9.96 -7.51 -11.00
C GLN A 93 8.84 -6.79 -11.76
N ALA A 94 8.97 -6.65 -13.08
CA ALA A 94 7.96 -6.04 -13.92
C ALA A 94 6.69 -6.90 -14.03
N ALA A 95 6.84 -8.23 -14.15
CA ALA A 95 5.72 -9.17 -14.22
C ALA A 95 4.87 -9.12 -12.95
N LEU A 96 5.50 -9.17 -11.77
CA LEU A 96 4.81 -9.10 -10.48
C LEU A 96 4.06 -7.77 -10.29
N LEU A 97 4.71 -6.63 -10.60
CA LEU A 97 4.08 -5.31 -10.52
C LEU A 97 2.83 -5.23 -11.41
N LYS A 98 2.93 -5.69 -12.67
CA LYS A 98 1.80 -5.68 -13.62
C LYS A 98 0.67 -6.60 -13.17
N ALA A 99 1.00 -7.80 -12.71
CA ALA A 99 0.00 -8.82 -12.36
C ALA A 99 -0.78 -8.49 -11.08
N THR A 100 -0.16 -7.76 -10.13
CA THR A 100 -0.70 -7.62 -8.77
C THR A 100 -1.19 -6.21 -8.44
N ALA A 101 -0.85 -5.20 -9.24
CA ALA A 101 -1.16 -3.80 -8.92
C ALA A 101 -2.62 -3.55 -8.54
N ALA A 102 -3.57 -4.00 -9.36
CA ALA A 102 -5.00 -3.80 -9.10
C ALA A 102 -5.46 -4.45 -7.79
N GLN A 103 -4.99 -5.68 -7.52
CA GLN A 103 -5.34 -6.43 -6.30
C GLN A 103 -4.79 -5.74 -5.05
N ILE A 104 -3.55 -5.26 -5.11
CA ILE A 104 -2.89 -4.55 -4.01
C ILE A 104 -3.59 -3.21 -3.74
N ILE A 105 -3.99 -2.48 -4.78
CA ILE A 105 -4.75 -1.22 -4.64
C ILE A 105 -6.09 -1.48 -3.94
N ILE A 106 -6.83 -2.51 -4.36
CA ILE A 106 -8.12 -2.89 -3.76
C ILE A 106 -7.93 -3.30 -2.30
N LEU A 107 -6.93 -4.13 -1.99
CA LEU A 107 -6.61 -4.53 -0.62
C LEU A 107 -6.28 -3.31 0.26
N GLY A 108 -5.49 -2.37 -0.26
CA GLY A 108 -5.16 -1.12 0.44
C GLY A 108 -6.38 -0.24 0.71
N VAL A 109 -7.29 -0.09 -0.27
CA VAL A 109 -8.56 0.62 -0.08
C VAL A 109 -9.40 -0.05 1.01
N ALA A 110 -9.53 -1.37 0.98
CA ALA A 110 -10.31 -2.11 1.98
C ALA A 110 -9.74 -1.89 3.40
N TYR A 111 -8.43 -2.06 3.57
CA TYR A 111 -7.78 -1.90 4.86
C TYR A 111 -7.86 -0.46 5.41
N ARG A 112 -7.68 0.57 4.57
CA ARG A 112 -7.86 1.98 4.98
C ARG A 112 -9.29 2.33 5.38
N SER A 113 -10.27 1.53 4.93
CA SER A 113 -11.70 1.77 5.16
C SER A 113 -12.26 1.00 6.35
N LEU A 114 -11.43 0.29 7.12
CA LEU A 114 -11.90 -0.54 8.24
C LEU A 114 -12.68 0.24 9.30
N SER A 115 -12.41 1.54 9.50
CA SER A 115 -13.16 2.39 10.44
C SER A 115 -14.36 3.10 9.84
N LEU A 116 -14.65 2.92 8.56
CA LEU A 116 -15.74 3.58 7.86
C LEU A 116 -16.99 2.71 7.76
N GLU A 117 -18.14 3.32 7.93
CA GLU A 117 -19.42 2.67 7.71
C GLU A 117 -19.93 2.99 6.30
N ASN A 118 -20.31 1.95 5.55
CA ASN A 118 -20.86 2.04 4.19
C ASN A 118 -20.08 2.97 3.23
N SER A 119 -18.77 3.13 3.42
CA SER A 119 -17.94 4.02 2.62
C SER A 119 -16.54 3.45 2.47
N ILE A 120 -15.87 3.80 1.36
CA ILE A 120 -14.44 3.52 1.17
C ILE A 120 -13.62 4.81 1.16
N CYS A 121 -12.36 4.73 1.62
CA CYS A 121 -11.39 5.81 1.55
C CYS A 121 -10.31 5.55 0.50
N LEU A 122 -10.17 6.51 -0.40
CA LEU A 122 -9.11 6.52 -1.41
C LEU A 122 -7.77 6.99 -0.81
N ALA A 123 -6.70 6.86 -1.59
CA ALA A 123 -5.34 7.19 -1.14
C ALA A 123 -5.06 8.71 -1.05
N ASN A 124 -5.85 9.50 -1.77
CA ASN A 124 -5.87 10.95 -1.75
C ASN A 124 -6.82 11.52 -0.69
N ASP A 125 -7.23 10.71 0.31
CA ASP A 125 -8.12 11.10 1.40
C ASP A 125 -9.55 11.50 0.97
N THR A 126 -9.98 11.25 -0.27
CA THR A 126 -11.39 11.39 -0.66
C THR A 126 -12.18 10.11 -0.35
N LEU A 127 -13.49 10.25 -0.11
CA LEU A 127 -14.39 9.21 0.33
C LEU A 127 -15.42 8.86 -0.75
N ILE A 128 -15.78 7.59 -0.84
CA ILE A 128 -16.90 7.13 -1.67
C ILE A 128 -17.91 6.42 -0.76
N PRO A 129 -18.97 7.11 -0.33
CA PRO A 129 -20.13 6.46 0.25
C PRO A 129 -20.80 5.51 -0.74
N LYS A 130 -21.33 4.38 -0.25
CA LYS A 130 -21.97 3.34 -1.07
C LYS A 130 -23.13 3.90 -1.88
N GLU A 131 -23.91 4.80 -1.29
CA GLU A 131 -25.01 5.51 -1.96
C GLU A 131 -24.54 6.51 -3.02
N HIS A 132 -23.34 7.07 -2.88
CA HIS A 132 -22.76 8.01 -3.85
C HIS A 132 -22.05 7.30 -5.00
N ALA A 133 -21.65 6.04 -4.83
CA ALA A 133 -20.92 5.28 -5.85
C ALA A 133 -21.69 5.14 -7.17
N ALA A 134 -23.03 5.11 -7.15
CA ALA A 134 -23.85 5.08 -8.36
C ALA A 134 -23.76 6.36 -9.20
N ASN A 135 -23.38 7.48 -8.60
CA ASN A 135 -23.29 8.79 -9.24
C ASN A 135 -21.85 9.16 -9.66
N ILE A 136 -20.85 8.36 -9.26
CA ILE A 136 -19.46 8.57 -9.69
C ILE A 136 -19.30 8.06 -11.11
N GLY A 137 -19.04 8.99 -12.05
CA GLY A 137 -18.87 8.69 -13.47
C GLY A 137 -20.01 9.16 -14.37
N ASP A 138 -20.87 10.06 -13.89
CA ASP A 138 -21.88 10.74 -14.71
C ASP A 138 -21.24 11.54 -15.87
N ILE A 139 -21.04 10.87 -17.00
CA ILE A 139 -21.13 11.52 -18.30
C ILE A 139 -22.62 11.63 -18.57
N LYS A 140 -23.20 12.81 -18.35
CA LYS A 140 -24.63 13.11 -18.57
C LYS A 140 -25.08 13.03 -20.04
N GLU A 141 -24.30 12.44 -20.94
CA GLU A 141 -24.62 12.42 -22.36
C GLU A 141 -24.48 11.01 -22.94
N ASN A 142 -25.63 10.34 -23.10
CA ASN A 142 -25.88 9.32 -24.12
C ASN A 142 -25.19 7.93 -24.02
N ALA A 143 -24.80 7.46 -22.84
CA ALA A 143 -24.33 6.08 -22.66
C ALA A 143 -25.23 5.29 -21.70
N LYS A 144 -25.88 4.25 -22.25
CA LYS A 144 -26.70 3.18 -21.62
C LYS A 144 -26.48 2.98 -20.10
N GLU A 145 -27.61 2.82 -19.37
CA GLU A 145 -27.78 2.44 -17.95
C GLU A 145 -26.84 1.33 -17.41
N THR A 146 -26.16 0.58 -18.28
CA THR A 146 -25.30 -0.56 -17.93
C THR A 146 -23.94 -0.18 -17.32
N SER A 147 -23.41 1.04 -17.52
CA SER A 147 -22.10 1.43 -16.93
C SER A 147 -22.19 1.96 -15.49
N GLN A 148 -23.31 2.60 -15.12
CA GLN A 148 -23.56 3.14 -13.77
C GLN A 148 -23.61 2.04 -12.69
N THR A 149 -24.02 0.83 -13.08
CA THR A 149 -24.11 -0.32 -12.16
C THR A 149 -22.75 -0.94 -11.84
N PHE A 150 -21.73 -0.79 -12.69
CA PHE A 150 -20.45 -1.46 -12.48
C PHE A 150 -19.62 -0.83 -11.36
N PHE A 151 -19.46 0.50 -11.34
CA PHE A 151 -18.66 1.17 -10.31
C PHE A 151 -19.30 1.02 -8.92
N SER A 152 -20.62 1.20 -8.85
CA SER A 152 -21.41 0.93 -7.64
C SER A 152 -21.26 -0.53 -7.17
N CYS A 153 -21.31 -1.50 -8.10
CA CYS A 153 -21.07 -2.91 -7.79
C CYS A 153 -19.66 -3.14 -7.23
N VAL A 154 -18.61 -2.57 -7.85
CA VAL A 154 -17.23 -2.72 -7.35
C VAL A 154 -17.08 -2.15 -5.94
N VAL A 155 -17.57 -0.94 -5.68
CA VAL A 155 -17.53 -0.35 -4.33
C VAL A 155 -18.31 -1.19 -3.33
N GLY A 156 -19.51 -1.65 -3.70
CA GLY A 156 -20.32 -2.54 -2.88
C GLY A 156 -19.60 -3.82 -2.52
N ARG A 157 -18.94 -4.48 -3.49
CA ARG A 157 -18.16 -5.70 -3.26
C ARG A 157 -16.94 -5.46 -2.37
N ILE A 158 -16.22 -4.34 -2.54
CA ILE A 158 -15.11 -3.99 -1.63
C ILE A 158 -15.62 -3.87 -0.20
N ILE A 159 -16.76 -3.21 0.01
CA ILE A 159 -17.34 -3.07 1.35
C ILE A 159 -17.78 -4.43 1.89
N ASP A 160 -18.63 -5.14 1.15
CA ASP A 160 -19.35 -6.31 1.63
C ASP A 160 -18.45 -7.56 1.72
N GLU A 161 -17.50 -7.72 0.80
CA GLU A 161 -16.63 -8.91 0.68
C GLU A 161 -15.22 -8.71 1.26
N LEU A 162 -14.76 -7.47 1.50
CA LEU A 162 -13.42 -7.21 2.07
C LEU A 162 -13.49 -6.42 3.38
N VAL A 163 -14.04 -5.21 3.38
CA VAL A 163 -14.05 -4.33 4.56
C VAL A 163 -14.82 -4.97 5.72
N LEU A 164 -16.05 -5.45 5.48
CA LEU A 164 -16.87 -6.05 6.53
C LEU A 164 -16.25 -7.35 7.09
N PRO A 165 -15.79 -8.32 6.28
CA PRO A 165 -15.07 -9.48 6.79
C PRO A 165 -13.80 -9.12 7.57
N MET A 166 -12.94 -8.26 7.02
CA MET A 166 -11.69 -7.85 7.69
C MET A 166 -11.96 -7.17 9.03
N ARG A 167 -13.01 -6.33 9.12
CA ARG A 167 -13.44 -5.73 10.39
C ARG A 167 -13.94 -6.77 11.38
N ARG A 168 -14.78 -7.72 10.95
CA ARG A 168 -15.30 -8.78 11.83
C ARG A 168 -14.19 -9.69 12.36
N LEU A 169 -13.18 -9.97 11.54
CA LEU A 169 -12.01 -10.75 11.91
C LEU A 169 -11.01 -9.95 12.75
N GLY A 170 -11.16 -8.63 12.82
CA GLY A 170 -10.24 -7.76 13.55
C GLY A 170 -8.87 -7.65 12.89
N VAL A 171 -8.82 -7.70 11.55
CA VAL A 171 -7.55 -7.75 10.79
C VAL A 171 -6.63 -6.61 11.18
N ASP A 172 -5.45 -6.97 11.69
CA ASP A 172 -4.45 -6.01 12.13
C ASP A 172 -3.46 -5.63 11.02
N LEU A 173 -2.46 -4.81 11.36
CA LEU A 173 -1.45 -4.36 10.41
C LEU A 173 -0.52 -5.49 9.95
N CYS A 174 -0.17 -6.41 10.85
CA CYS A 174 0.71 -7.53 10.53
C CYS A 174 0.01 -8.49 9.54
N GLU A 175 -1.26 -8.80 9.79
CA GLU A 175 -2.08 -9.63 8.91
C GLU A 175 -2.32 -8.97 7.55
N TYR A 176 -2.61 -7.67 7.51
CA TYR A 176 -2.72 -6.93 6.24
C TYR A 176 -1.42 -6.97 5.44
N VAL A 177 -0.26 -6.75 6.08
CA VAL A 177 1.04 -6.82 5.41
C VAL A 177 1.35 -8.24 4.92
N ALA A 178 0.97 -9.27 5.69
CA ALA A 178 1.09 -10.66 5.27
C ALA A 178 0.24 -10.96 4.03
N LEU A 179 -1.04 -10.56 4.03
CA LEU A 179 -1.92 -10.68 2.85
C LEU A 179 -1.33 -9.96 1.63
N LYS A 180 -0.79 -8.74 1.83
CA LYS A 180 -0.13 -7.98 0.77
C LYS A 180 1.08 -8.71 0.20
N ALA A 181 1.90 -9.34 1.04
CA ALA A 181 3.05 -10.15 0.61
C ALA A 181 2.62 -11.42 -0.15
N ILE A 182 1.57 -12.11 0.31
CA ILE A 182 1.00 -13.30 -0.34
C ILE A 182 0.53 -12.96 -1.76
N LEU A 183 -0.22 -11.86 -1.90
CA LEU A 183 -0.71 -11.38 -3.20
C LEU A 183 0.43 -10.91 -4.11
N PHE A 184 1.39 -10.15 -3.56
CA PHE A 184 2.43 -9.50 -4.37
C PHE A 184 3.45 -10.48 -4.94
N PHE A 185 4.00 -11.37 -4.11
CA PHE A 185 4.98 -12.37 -4.57
C PHE A 185 4.27 -13.59 -5.15
N ASN A 186 3.57 -13.41 -6.27
CA ASN A 186 2.78 -14.45 -6.90
C ASN A 186 3.61 -15.33 -7.87
N PRO A 187 3.95 -16.59 -7.52
CA PRO A 187 4.81 -17.44 -8.33
C PRO A 187 4.11 -17.96 -9.59
N VAL A 188 2.77 -17.82 -9.67
CA VAL A 188 1.97 -18.17 -10.86
C VAL A 188 1.51 -16.93 -11.63
N ALA A 189 2.08 -15.75 -11.33
CA ALA A 189 1.81 -14.56 -12.12
C ALA A 189 2.30 -14.76 -13.57
N ARG A 190 1.51 -14.23 -14.50
CA ARG A 190 1.84 -14.23 -15.92
C ARG A 190 3.19 -13.55 -16.14
N ASP A 191 3.99 -14.10 -17.04
CA ASP A 191 5.31 -13.60 -17.45
C ASP A 191 6.41 -13.70 -16.36
N VAL A 192 6.14 -14.36 -15.23
CA VAL A 192 7.19 -14.76 -14.28
C VAL A 192 8.00 -15.91 -14.87
N THR A 193 9.32 -15.76 -14.83
CA THR A 193 10.31 -16.69 -15.37
C THR A 193 10.85 -17.64 -14.30
N ASP A 194 11.14 -17.15 -13.08
CA ASP A 194 11.58 -17.98 -11.95
C ASP A 194 10.53 -18.03 -10.84
N SER A 195 9.59 -18.96 -11.00
CA SER A 195 8.52 -19.23 -10.03
C SER A 195 9.05 -19.61 -8.64
N ASN A 196 10.18 -20.32 -8.57
CA ASN A 196 10.76 -20.78 -7.30
C ASN A 196 11.42 -19.64 -6.53
N ALA A 197 12.09 -18.71 -7.22
CA ALA A 197 12.65 -17.51 -6.61
C ALA A 197 11.55 -16.62 -6.03
N VAL A 198 10.43 -16.44 -6.76
CA VAL A 198 9.27 -15.68 -6.28
C VAL A 198 8.64 -16.35 -5.05
N GLU A 199 8.46 -17.67 -5.05
CA GLU A 199 7.94 -18.38 -3.88
C GLU A 199 8.87 -18.27 -2.67
N SER A 200 10.18 -18.38 -2.90
CA SER A 200 11.19 -18.18 -1.85
C SER A 200 11.15 -16.77 -1.27
N ALA A 201 10.98 -15.76 -2.13
CA ALA A 201 10.82 -14.36 -1.74
C ALA A 201 9.55 -14.15 -0.88
N ARG A 202 8.43 -14.78 -1.25
CA ARG A 202 7.19 -14.77 -0.46
C ARG A 202 7.42 -15.33 0.94
N ILE A 203 7.95 -16.54 1.03
CA ILE A 203 8.18 -17.24 2.32
C ILE A 203 9.14 -16.43 3.20
N ALA A 204 10.21 -15.87 2.61
CA ALA A 204 11.16 -15.03 3.34
C ALA A 204 10.50 -13.76 3.90
N CYS A 205 9.60 -13.11 3.12
CA CYS A 205 8.84 -11.95 3.57
C CYS A 205 7.90 -12.31 4.74
N LEU A 206 7.15 -13.41 4.62
CA LEU A 206 6.22 -13.86 5.66
C LEU A 206 6.92 -14.22 6.98
N ARG A 207 8.03 -14.95 6.92
CA ARG A 207 8.84 -15.28 8.10
C ARG A 207 9.39 -14.05 8.82
N ALA A 208 9.65 -12.96 8.09
CA ALA A 208 10.10 -11.71 8.69
C ALA A 208 8.98 -10.99 9.47
N ILE A 209 7.72 -11.23 9.10
CA ILE A 209 6.54 -10.68 9.79
C ILE A 209 6.25 -11.48 11.07
N GLU A 210 6.32 -12.81 11.02
CA GLU A 210 6.06 -13.69 12.18
C GLU A 210 7.05 -13.53 13.36
N ARG A 211 8.24 -12.98 13.10
CA ARG A 211 9.31 -12.81 14.10
C ARG A 211 9.21 -11.51 14.91
N ARG A 212 8.11 -10.76 14.77
CA ARG A 212 7.85 -9.49 15.49
C ARG A 212 6.70 -9.66 16.47
#